data_AF-A0A699WFE1-F1
#
_entry.id   AF-A0A699WFE1-F1
#
_cell.length_a   1.000
_cell.length_b   1.000
_cell.length_c   1.000
_cell.angle_alpha   90.00
_cell.angle_beta   90.00
_cell.angle_gamma   90.00
#
_symmetry.space_group_name_H-M   'P 1'
#
loop_
_entity.id
_entity.type
_entity.pdbx_description
1 polymer ?
#
loop_
_entity_poly.entity_id
_entity_poly.type
_entity_poly.pdbx_seq_one_letter_code
_entity_poly.pdbx_strand_id
1 'polypeptide(L)'
;VNQTLRDYYEEVGISHETSVARSPQHNGVVERRNRTLIEAARTMLIYVQALLFLWAEAVETACFTQNRSIIRLRHEKTLYELMHGKQPDLSFFHVFGALCYPTNDSENVGKLQPKADIGIFIGYALTKKAFRIYNRRTRLS
;
A
#
# COMPACT_ATOMS: atom_id res chain seq x y z
N VAL A 1 8.69 -25.31 -3.69
CA VAL A 1 8.76 -24.49 -4.92
C VAL A 1 8.53 -25.42 -6.09
N ASN A 2 7.59 -25.09 -6.99
CA ASN A 2 7.33 -25.89 -8.20
C ASN A 2 8.41 -25.63 -9.25
N GLN A 3 8.52 -26.52 -10.25
CA GLN A 3 9.57 -26.44 -11.27
C GLN A 3 9.52 -25.12 -12.04
N THR A 4 8.31 -24.67 -12.42
CA THR A 4 8.09 -23.42 -13.16
C THR A 4 8.68 -22.18 -12.47
N LEU A 5 8.60 -22.09 -11.13
CA LEU A 5 9.20 -20.97 -10.40
C LEU A 5 10.72 -21.06 -10.33
N ARG A 6 11.29 -22.27 -10.28
CA ARG A 6 12.75 -22.45 -10.32
C ARG A 6 13.32 -22.02 -11.66
N ASP A 7 12.68 -22.46 -12.75
CA ASP A 7 13.09 -22.11 -14.11
C ASP A 7 13.06 -20.59 -14.31
N TYR A 8 12.01 -19.92 -13.83
CA TYR A 8 11.93 -18.45 -13.83
C TYR A 8 13.05 -17.80 -13.02
N TYR A 9 13.31 -18.26 -11.79
CA TYR A 9 14.37 -17.68 -10.97
C TYR A 9 15.75 -17.84 -11.60
N GLU A 10 16.04 -18.98 -12.22
CA GLU A 10 17.28 -19.19 -12.97
C GLU A 10 17.37 -18.24 -14.18
N GLU A 11 16.27 -18.07 -14.94
CA GLU A 11 16.21 -17.16 -16.09
C GLU A 11 16.53 -15.71 -15.70
N VAL A 12 15.95 -15.22 -14.59
CA VAL A 12 16.19 -13.85 -14.11
C VAL A 12 17.42 -13.70 -13.20
N GLY A 13 18.21 -14.76 -13.03
CA GLY A 13 19.45 -14.75 -12.23
C GLY A 13 19.25 -14.62 -10.72
N ILE A 14 18.09 -15.04 -10.19
CA ILE A 14 17.76 -15.03 -8.77
C ILE A 14 18.12 -16.38 -8.14
N SER A 15 19.05 -16.38 -7.18
CA SER A 15 19.34 -17.56 -6.35
C SER A 15 18.25 -17.74 -5.28
N HIS A 16 17.43 -18.78 -5.43
CA HIS A 16 16.36 -19.08 -4.47
C HIS A 16 16.79 -20.12 -3.42
N GLU A 17 16.99 -19.67 -2.18
CA GLU A 17 17.32 -20.53 -1.04
C GLU A 17 16.05 -20.89 -0.23
N THR A 18 15.88 -22.17 0.08
CA THR A 18 14.79 -22.64 0.95
C THR A 18 15.26 -22.77 2.39
N SER A 19 14.46 -22.30 3.34
CA SER A 19 14.70 -22.58 4.76
C SER A 19 14.52 -24.07 5.08
N VAL A 20 15.24 -24.53 6.10
CA VAL A 20 15.16 -25.92 6.57
C VAL A 20 13.75 -26.18 7.13
N ALA A 21 13.21 -27.37 6.84
CA ALA A 21 11.94 -27.78 7.41
C ALA A 21 12.00 -27.72 8.95
N ARG A 22 10.98 -27.14 9.59
CA ARG A 22 10.85 -26.97 11.05
C ARG A 22 11.83 -25.97 11.71
N SER A 23 12.43 -25.06 10.95
CA SER A 23 13.16 -23.90 11.51
C SER A 23 12.40 -22.58 11.31
N PRO A 24 11.27 -22.33 12.02
CA PRO A 24 10.49 -21.10 11.88
C PRO A 24 11.29 -19.83 12.25
N GLN A 25 12.39 -19.96 13.00
CA GLN A 25 13.28 -18.87 13.36
C GLN A 25 13.89 -18.19 12.13
N HIS A 26 14.16 -18.93 11.05
CA HIS A 26 14.67 -18.37 9.79
C HIS A 26 13.64 -17.45 9.10
N ASN A 27 12.35 -17.72 9.27
CA ASN A 27 11.27 -16.90 8.70
C ASN A 27 10.78 -15.81 9.67
N GLY A 28 11.28 -15.79 10.92
CA GLY A 28 10.76 -14.93 11.97
C GLY A 28 10.83 -13.42 11.66
N VAL A 29 11.78 -12.98 10.83
CA VAL A 29 11.84 -11.58 10.38
C VAL A 29 10.66 -11.24 9.46
N VAL A 30 10.38 -12.11 8.49
CA VAL A 30 9.26 -11.94 7.53
C VAL A 30 7.92 -12.05 8.26
N GLU A 31 7.77 -13.04 9.15
CA GLU A 31 6.54 -13.24 9.92
C GLU A 31 6.22 -12.03 10.81
N ARG A 32 7.22 -11.48 11.53
CA ARG A 32 7.03 -10.27 12.33
C ARG A 32 6.62 -9.08 11.47
N ARG A 33 7.26 -8.90 10.31
CA ARG A 33 6.94 -7.80 9.40
C ARG A 33 5.52 -7.92 8.84
N ASN A 34 5.14 -9.12 8.42
CA ASN A 34 3.80 -9.40 7.91
C ASN A 34 2.73 -9.16 8.99
N ARG A 35 2.98 -9.59 10.22
CA ARG A 35 2.07 -9.31 11.34
C ARG A 35 1.87 -7.81 11.55
N THR A 36 2.94 -7.02 11.61
CA THR A 36 2.85 -5.56 11.77
C THR A 36 2.13 -4.87 10.61
N LEU A 37 2.30 -5.35 9.38
CA LEU A 37 1.58 -4.82 8.21
C LEU A 37 0.08 -5.10 8.31
N ILE A 38 -0.30 -6.34 8.64
CA ILE A 38 -1.70 -6.73 8.78
C ILE A 38 -2.36 -6.01 9.96
N GLU A 39 -1.67 -5.85 11.08
CA GLU A 39 -2.18 -5.09 12.23
C GLU A 39 -2.43 -3.62 11.84
N ALA A 40 -1.49 -2.97 11.16
CA ALA A 40 -1.67 -1.60 10.70
C ALA A 40 -2.83 -1.45 9.71
N ALA A 41 -2.96 -2.37 8.75
CA ALA A 41 -4.08 -2.39 7.82
C ALA A 41 -5.42 -2.59 8.53
N ARG A 42 -5.49 -3.48 9.52
CA ARG A 42 -6.69 -3.67 10.35
C ARG A 42 -7.04 -2.40 11.12
N THR A 43 -6.05 -1.73 11.72
CA THR A 43 -6.27 -0.45 12.41
C THR A 43 -6.83 0.62 11.46
N MET A 44 -6.29 0.72 10.24
CA MET A 44 -6.81 1.64 9.22
C MET A 44 -8.27 1.34 8.90
N LEU A 45 -8.64 0.08 8.64
CA LEU A 45 -10.01 -0.31 8.32
C LEU A 45 -10.99 -0.04 9.47
N ILE A 46 -10.60 -0.35 10.72
CA ILE A 46 -11.42 -0.09 11.91
C ILE A 46 -11.63 1.41 12.09
N TYR A 47 -10.57 2.21 11.94
CA TYR A 47 -10.62 3.68 12.09
C TYR A 47 -11.66 4.31 11.16
N VAL A 48 -11.73 3.85 9.91
CA VAL A 48 -12.62 4.43 8.90
C VAL A 48 -13.96 3.71 8.80
N GLN A 49 -14.21 2.72 9.65
CA GLN A 49 -15.38 1.83 9.59
C GLN A 49 -15.61 1.27 8.17
N ALA A 50 -14.51 0.94 7.49
CA ALA A 50 -14.55 0.47 6.10
C ALA A 50 -14.94 -0.99 6.01
N LEU A 51 -15.59 -1.34 4.89
CA LEU A 51 -15.89 -2.71 4.55
C LEU A 51 -14.62 -3.50 4.22
N LEU A 52 -14.62 -4.78 4.57
CA LEU A 52 -13.47 -5.68 4.41
C LEU A 52 -12.95 -5.75 2.97
N PHE A 53 -13.77 -5.46 1.95
CA PHE A 53 -13.33 -5.50 0.55
C PHE A 53 -12.16 -4.55 0.25
N LEU A 54 -11.95 -3.50 1.06
CA LEU A 54 -10.82 -2.57 0.93
C LEU A 54 -9.52 -3.07 1.61
N TRP A 55 -9.46 -4.33 2.06
CA TRP A 55 -8.30 -4.85 2.78
C TRP A 55 -6.99 -4.74 2.00
N ALA A 56 -7.01 -4.99 0.69
CA ALA A 56 -5.82 -4.90 -0.16
C ALA A 56 -5.29 -3.46 -0.21
N GLU A 57 -6.19 -2.49 -0.34
CA GLU A 57 -5.88 -1.05 -0.33
C GLU A 57 -5.28 -0.60 1.01
N ALA A 58 -5.84 -1.10 2.12
CA ALA A 58 -5.32 -0.82 3.45
C ALA A 58 -3.92 -1.43 3.66
N VAL A 59 -3.67 -2.65 3.18
CA VAL A 59 -2.36 -3.30 3.25
C VAL A 59 -1.33 -2.55 2.42
N GLU A 60 -1.66 -2.18 1.19
CA GLU A 60 -0.78 -1.38 0.33
C GLU A 60 -0.47 -0.01 0.94
N THR A 61 -1.49 0.67 1.48
CA THR A 61 -1.31 1.96 2.17
C THR A 61 -0.42 1.83 3.41
N ALA A 62 -0.63 0.79 4.21
CA ALA A 62 0.21 0.49 5.37
C ALA A 62 1.66 0.22 4.95
N CYS A 63 1.87 -0.58 3.91
CA CYS A 63 3.19 -0.86 3.36
C CYS A 63 3.89 0.41 2.86
N PHE A 64 3.19 1.21 2.04
CA PHE A 64 3.69 2.46 1.50
C PHE A 64 4.12 3.43 2.59
N THR A 65 3.29 3.57 3.63
CA THR A 65 3.54 4.45 4.77
C THR A 65 4.70 3.96 5.61
N GLN A 66 4.66 2.71 6.07
CA GLN A 66 5.69 2.18 6.94
C GLN A 66 7.08 2.17 6.27
N ASN A 67 7.16 1.89 4.97
CA ASN A 67 8.44 1.86 4.26
C ASN A 67 9.09 3.25 4.14
N ARG A 68 8.30 4.32 4.25
CA ARG A 68 8.72 5.72 4.10
C ARG A 68 8.75 6.51 5.42
N SER A 69 8.12 6.02 6.48
CA SER A 69 8.06 6.74 7.77
C SER A 69 8.79 6.04 8.91
N ILE A 70 8.92 4.70 8.88
CA ILE A 70 9.59 3.98 9.96
C ILE A 70 11.10 4.02 9.75
N ILE A 71 11.78 4.65 10.71
CA ILE A 71 13.24 4.69 10.77
C ILE A 71 13.77 3.37 11.32
N ARG A 72 14.68 2.74 10.58
CA ARG A 72 15.48 1.61 11.08
C ARG A 72 16.61 2.17 11.93
N LEU A 73 16.47 2.04 13.26
CA LEU A 73 17.43 2.57 14.24
C LEU A 73 18.90 2.28 13.91
N ARG A 74 19.21 1.07 13.43
CA ARG A 74 20.59 0.67 13.07
C ARG A 74 21.24 1.57 12.00
N HIS A 75 20.44 2.14 11.11
CA HIS A 75 20.93 2.92 9.97
C HIS A 75 20.47 4.38 10.01
N GLU A 76 19.64 4.75 10.99
CA GLU A 76 19.01 6.07 11.11
C GLU A 76 18.29 6.52 9.81
N LYS A 77 17.82 5.54 9.04
CA LYS A 77 17.20 5.73 7.72
C LYS A 77 15.93 4.89 7.60
N THR A 78 15.00 5.39 6.80
CA THR A 78 13.81 4.67 6.33
C THR A 78 14.18 3.58 5.34
N LEU A 79 13.31 2.57 5.15
CA LEU A 79 13.55 1.53 4.14
C LEU A 79 13.62 2.15 2.73
N TYR A 80 12.80 3.16 2.46
CA TYR A 80 12.81 3.92 1.22
C TYR A 80 14.17 4.58 0.95
N GLU A 81 14.77 5.25 1.95
CA GLU A 81 16.11 5.83 1.83
C GLU A 81 17.18 4.78 1.57
N LEU A 82 17.08 3.62 2.23
CA LEU A 82 18.03 2.52 2.02
C LEU A 82 17.93 1.93 0.60
N MET A 83 16.72 1.86 0.03
CA MET A 83 16.50 1.28 -1.30
C MET A 83 16.77 2.26 -2.44
N HIS A 84 16.43 3.54 -2.27
CA HIS A 84 16.47 4.53 -3.35
C HIS A 84 17.54 5.62 -3.15
N GLY A 85 18.25 5.64 -2.03
CA GLY A 85 19.28 6.65 -1.74
C GLY A 85 18.75 8.07 -1.56
N LYS A 86 17.42 8.25 -1.45
CA LYS A 86 16.77 9.56 -1.37
C LYS A 86 15.76 9.59 -0.22
N GLN A 87 15.68 10.73 0.47
CA GLN A 87 14.67 10.95 1.49
C GLN A 87 13.26 10.92 0.90
N PRO A 88 12.29 10.26 1.56
CA PRO A 88 10.91 10.27 1.10
C PRO A 88 10.30 11.66 1.27
N ASP A 89 9.52 12.09 0.27
CA ASP A 89 8.68 13.27 0.40
C ASP A 89 7.46 12.92 1.26
N LEU A 90 7.42 13.46 2.49
CA LEU A 90 6.34 13.19 3.43
C LEU A 90 5.11 14.09 3.22
N SER A 91 5.21 15.14 2.40
CA SER A 91 4.08 16.04 2.11
C SER A 91 2.94 15.33 1.35
N PHE A 92 3.27 14.19 0.75
CA PHE A 92 2.34 13.38 -0.06
C PHE A 92 1.45 12.45 0.77
N PHE A 93 1.61 12.40 2.09
CA PHE A 93 0.84 11.50 2.94
C PHE A 93 -0.56 12.01 3.24
N HIS A 94 -1.54 11.12 3.06
CA HIS A 94 -2.92 11.34 3.49
C HIS A 94 -3.40 10.21 4.39
N VAL A 95 -4.33 10.56 5.29
CA VAL A 95 -4.95 9.61 6.22
C VAL A 95 -5.85 8.68 5.42
N PHE A 96 -5.64 7.36 5.55
CA PHE A 96 -6.52 6.35 4.96
C PHE A 96 -7.98 6.63 5.38
N GLY A 97 -8.88 6.63 4.42
CA GLY A 97 -10.30 6.97 4.57
C GLY A 97 -10.65 8.45 4.67
N ALA A 98 -9.69 9.35 4.43
CA ALA A 98 -9.99 10.78 4.37
C ALA A 98 -11.02 11.09 3.27
N LEU A 99 -11.95 11.99 3.58
CA LEU A 99 -12.92 12.50 2.61
C LEU A 99 -12.19 13.28 1.52
N CYS A 100 -12.51 12.99 0.27
CA CYS A 100 -11.96 13.71 -0.89
C CYS A 100 -13.04 14.02 -1.91
N TYR A 101 -12.79 15.02 -2.74
CA TYR A 101 -13.74 15.53 -3.73
C TYR A 101 -13.12 15.43 -5.13
N PRO A 102 -13.01 14.22 -5.71
CA PRO A 102 -12.51 14.07 -7.07
C PRO A 102 -13.42 14.80 -8.05
N THR A 103 -12.82 15.44 -9.06
CA THR A 103 -13.55 16.09 -10.14
C THR A 103 -14.43 15.06 -10.85
N ASN A 104 -15.68 15.45 -11.12
CA ASN A 104 -16.61 14.66 -11.90
C ASN A 104 -16.34 14.91 -13.40
N ASP A 105 -15.65 13.98 -14.05
CA ASP A 105 -15.25 14.09 -15.46
C ASP A 105 -16.38 13.73 -16.44
N SER A 106 -17.63 13.62 -15.98
CA SER A 106 -18.75 13.35 -16.88
C SER A 106 -18.95 14.50 -17.87
N GLU A 107 -19.11 14.21 -19.16
CA GLU A 107 -19.23 15.24 -20.22
C GLU A 107 -20.48 16.13 -20.09
N ASN A 108 -21.46 15.74 -19.25
CA ASN A 108 -22.77 16.37 -19.13
C ASN A 108 -23.01 17.10 -17.79
N VAL A 109 -21.99 17.70 -17.16
CA VAL A 109 -22.19 18.52 -15.95
C VAL A 109 -22.79 19.88 -16.34
N GLY A 110 -24.11 20.04 -16.19
CA GLY A 110 -24.80 21.31 -16.41
C GLY A 110 -24.27 22.44 -15.49
N LYS A 111 -24.52 23.71 -15.84
CA LYS A 111 -23.93 24.91 -15.18
C LYS A 111 -24.04 24.95 -13.64
N LEU A 112 -25.05 24.31 -13.05
CA LEU A 112 -25.31 24.30 -11.60
C LEU A 112 -25.20 22.91 -10.95
N GLN A 113 -24.77 21.89 -11.70
CA GLN A 113 -24.61 20.55 -11.14
C GLN A 113 -23.29 20.41 -10.36
N PRO A 114 -23.23 19.52 -9.36
CA PRO A 114 -21.99 19.21 -8.65
C PRO A 114 -20.87 18.81 -9.61
N LYS A 115 -19.77 19.55 -9.57
CA LYS A 115 -18.56 19.29 -10.39
C LYS A 115 -17.58 18.31 -9.73
N ALA A 116 -17.89 17.83 -8.53
CA ALA A 116 -17.07 16.88 -7.81
C ALA A 116 -17.95 15.80 -7.20
N ASP A 117 -17.44 14.58 -7.19
CA ASP A 117 -18.02 13.46 -6.48
C ASP A 117 -17.52 13.42 -5.03
N ILE A 118 -18.18 12.62 -4.20
CA ILE A 118 -17.71 12.32 -2.85
C ILE A 118 -16.91 11.02 -2.90
N GLY A 119 -15.61 11.14 -2.61
CA GLY A 119 -14.66 10.05 -2.56
C GLY A 119 -14.10 9.81 -1.17
N ILE A 120 -13.53 8.63 -1.00
CA ILE A 120 -12.77 8.23 0.18
C ILE A 120 -11.35 7.88 -0.29
N PHE A 121 -10.34 8.49 0.31
CA PHE A 121 -8.95 8.13 0.02
C PHE A 121 -8.67 6.71 0.49
N ILE A 122 -8.21 5.85 -0.42
CA ILE A 122 -7.93 4.44 -0.14
C ILE A 122 -6.47 4.04 -0.39
N GLY A 123 -5.65 4.93 -0.95
CA GLY A 123 -4.23 4.65 -1.08
C GLY A 123 -3.53 5.40 -2.19
N TYR A 124 -2.36 4.90 -2.57
CA TYR A 124 -1.47 5.55 -3.52
C TYR A 124 -1.39 4.73 -4.82
N ALA A 125 -1.31 5.41 -5.97
CA ALA A 125 -1.07 4.73 -7.23
C ALA A 125 0.39 4.21 -7.31
N LEU A 126 0.57 3.01 -7.88
CA LEU A 126 1.89 2.36 -7.95
C LEU A 126 2.87 3.08 -8.89
N THR A 127 2.38 3.58 -10.03
CA THR A 127 3.22 4.06 -11.14
C THR A 127 3.15 5.57 -11.36
N LYS A 128 2.22 6.27 -10.69
CA LYS A 128 1.97 7.70 -10.90
C LYS A 128 1.94 8.42 -9.55
N LYS A 129 2.27 9.71 -9.54
CA LYS A 129 2.02 10.60 -8.40
C LYS A 129 0.52 10.92 -8.33
N ALA A 130 -0.27 9.93 -7.97
CA ALA A 130 -1.72 9.98 -7.93
C ALA A 130 -2.27 9.21 -6.73
N PHE A 131 -3.49 9.54 -6.33
CA PHE A 131 -4.20 8.89 -5.24
C PHE A 131 -5.24 7.92 -5.79
N ARG A 132 -5.47 6.85 -5.05
CA ARG A 132 -6.59 5.94 -5.27
C ARG A 132 -7.75 6.40 -4.40
N ILE A 133 -8.90 6.57 -5.03
CA ILE A 133 -10.08 7.16 -4.42
C ILE A 133 -11.26 6.24 -4.67
N TYR A 134 -11.87 5.77 -3.59
CA TYR A 134 -13.13 5.06 -3.67
C TYR A 134 -14.28 6.05 -3.79
N ASN A 135 -14.92 6.09 -4.95
CA ASN A 135 -16.07 6.95 -5.21
C ASN A 135 -17.34 6.31 -4.66
N ARG A 136 -17.99 6.98 -3.69
CA ARG A 136 -19.20 6.44 -3.04
C ARG A 136 -20.39 6.36 -3.97
N ARG A 137 -20.45 7.19 -5.01
CA ARG A 137 -21.55 7.26 -5.99
C ARG A 137 -21.49 6.08 -6.95
N THR A 138 -20.32 5.84 -7.54
CA THR A 138 -20.13 4.80 -8.56
C THR A 138 -19.74 3.44 -7.99
N ARG A 139 -19.30 3.40 -6.72
CA ARG A 139 -18.70 2.22 -6.07
C ARG A 139 -17.46 1.69 -6.80
N LEU A 140 -16.76 2.58 -7.50
CA LEU A 140 -15.51 2.29 -8.21
C LEU A 140 -14.31 2.93 -7.48
N SER A 141 -13.14 2.32 -7.67
CA SER A 141 -11.85 2.70 -7.07
C SER A 141 -10.77 2.90 -8.13
#